data_AF-A0A958FH10-F1
#
_entry.id   AF-A0A958FH10-F1
#
_cell.length_a   1.000
_cell.length_b   1.000
_cell.length_c   1.000
_cell.angle_alpha   90.00
_cell.angle_beta   90.00
_cell.angle_gamma   90.00
#
_symmetry.space_group_name_H-M   'P 1'
#
loop_
_entity.id
_entity.type
_entity.pdbx_description
1 polymer ?
#
loop_
_entity_poly.entity_id
_entity_poly.type
_entity_poly.pdbx_seq_one_letter_code
_entity_poly.pdbx_strand_id
1 'polypeptide(L)'
;MKTLPYGTWPSPITADLIAAAGRRLGDIAVDGDSVYWIESRPEQEGRNTIMMWNPGGEFREVTPPPFNVRSRAHEYGGGAMAVYGGRVFFVNDADRQIYHIPPGGSPQALTSESDTAYADMILDPARQRLILVQEHYFDDSRPPRDMLAVLSLRGRPGYCEPLVSGNDFYASPALSRDGRQLCWLSWDHPAMPWNGTELWVAE
;
A
#
# COMPACT_ATOMS: atom_id res chain seq x y z
N MET A 1 29.93 -31.84 31.30
CA MET A 1 29.41 -30.59 30.71
C MET A 1 30.59 -29.69 30.38
N LYS A 2 30.67 -29.18 29.16
CA LYS A 2 31.76 -28.28 28.74
C LYS A 2 31.29 -26.84 28.98
N THR A 3 31.94 -26.13 29.91
CA THR A 3 31.68 -24.71 30.14
C THR A 3 32.36 -23.89 29.05
N LEU A 4 31.63 -22.96 28.43
CA LEU A 4 32.13 -22.09 27.37
C LEU A 4 31.84 -20.62 27.72
N PRO A 5 32.71 -19.67 27.32
CA PRO A 5 32.45 -18.24 27.47
C PRO A 5 31.11 -17.80 26.85
N TYR A 6 30.52 -16.73 27.38
CA TYR A 6 29.33 -16.12 26.77
C TYR A 6 29.63 -15.67 25.34
N GLY A 7 28.72 -15.95 24.41
CA GLY A 7 28.85 -15.60 22.99
C GLY A 7 29.60 -16.63 22.12
N THR A 8 30.18 -17.69 22.70
CA THR A 8 30.94 -18.71 21.95
C THR A 8 30.24 -20.07 21.92
N TRP A 9 28.96 -20.12 22.30
CA TRP A 9 28.20 -21.36 22.24
C TRP A 9 27.88 -21.67 20.78
N PRO A 10 28.13 -22.90 20.30
CA PRO A 10 27.70 -23.32 18.98
C PRO A 10 26.19 -23.11 18.84
N SER A 11 25.79 -22.31 17.85
CA SER A 11 24.39 -22.03 17.55
C SER A 11 24.00 -22.73 16.25
N PRO A 12 22.90 -23.51 16.23
CA PRO A 12 22.33 -24.00 14.98
C PRO A 12 21.61 -22.90 14.19
N ILE A 13 21.37 -21.73 14.81
CA ILE A 13 20.77 -20.56 14.17
C ILE A 13 21.90 -19.75 13.53
N THR A 14 21.99 -19.81 12.20
CA THR A 14 22.96 -19.06 11.40
C THR A 14 22.39 -17.70 10.96
N ALA A 15 23.25 -16.78 10.54
CA ALA A 15 22.82 -15.51 9.95
C ALA A 15 21.92 -15.73 8.71
N ASP A 16 22.29 -16.70 7.86
CA ASP A 16 21.50 -17.06 6.67
C ASP A 16 20.11 -17.59 7.04
N LEU A 17 20.00 -18.38 8.11
CA LEU A 17 18.72 -18.89 8.59
C LEU A 17 17.81 -17.75 9.08
N ILE A 18 18.37 -16.75 9.76
CA ILE A 18 17.62 -15.56 10.19
C ILE A 18 17.16 -14.75 8.98
N ALA A 19 18.03 -14.54 8.00
CA ALA A 19 17.70 -13.79 6.78
C ALA A 19 16.61 -14.48 5.94
N ALA A 20 16.67 -15.81 5.82
CA ALA A 20 15.71 -16.59 5.05
C ALA A 20 14.37 -16.82 5.77
N ALA A 21 14.36 -16.85 7.11
CA ALA A 21 13.15 -17.12 7.90
C ALA A 21 12.20 -15.91 8.02
N GLY A 22 12.61 -14.72 7.55
CA GLY A 22 11.89 -13.47 7.75
C GLY A 22 10.76 -13.20 6.73
N ARG A 23 9.80 -14.13 6.56
CA ARG A 23 8.55 -13.78 5.87
C ARG A 23 7.71 -12.92 6.81
N ARG A 24 7.45 -11.68 6.40
CA ARG A 24 6.56 -10.75 7.09
C ARG A 24 5.26 -10.67 6.31
N LEU A 25 4.16 -10.85 7.01
CA LEU A 25 2.81 -10.67 6.48
C LEU A 25 2.28 -9.33 6.96
N GLY A 26 1.54 -8.62 6.13
CA GLY A 26 0.92 -7.34 6.45
C GLY A 26 -0.16 -6.97 5.43
N ASP A 27 -0.80 -5.83 5.67
CA ASP A 27 -1.79 -5.20 4.78
C ASP A 27 -2.83 -6.19 4.21
N ILE A 28 -3.80 -6.54 5.05
CA ILE A 28 -4.81 -7.55 4.74
C ILE A 28 -6.02 -6.89 4.09
N ALA A 29 -6.50 -7.47 2.99
CA ALA A 29 -7.78 -7.12 2.38
C ALA A 29 -8.67 -8.34 2.24
N VAL A 30 -9.99 -8.12 2.31
CA VAL A 30 -11.01 -9.15 2.14
C VAL A 30 -11.96 -8.74 1.03
N ASP A 31 -12.22 -9.64 0.09
CA ASP A 31 -13.15 -9.45 -1.01
C ASP A 31 -14.02 -10.70 -1.16
N GLY A 32 -15.28 -10.63 -0.74
CA GLY A 32 -16.13 -11.81 -0.58
C GLY A 32 -15.52 -12.81 0.41
N ASP A 33 -15.35 -14.06 -0.03
CA ASP A 33 -14.72 -15.13 0.76
C ASP A 33 -13.18 -15.16 0.61
N SER A 34 -12.62 -14.31 -0.24
CA SER A 34 -11.20 -14.27 -0.54
C SER A 34 -10.43 -13.38 0.44
N VAL A 35 -9.28 -13.86 0.90
CA VAL A 35 -8.34 -13.09 1.75
C VAL A 35 -7.07 -12.82 0.96
N TYR A 36 -6.64 -11.56 0.98
CA TYR A 36 -5.42 -11.07 0.35
C TYR A 36 -4.50 -10.48 1.41
N TRP A 37 -3.19 -10.64 1.24
CA TRP A 37 -2.19 -10.01 2.11
C TRP A 37 -0.91 -9.72 1.34
N ILE A 38 -0.14 -8.75 1.84
CA ILE A 38 1.22 -8.51 1.37
C ILE A 38 2.18 -9.42 2.16
N GLU A 39 3.06 -10.12 1.45
CA GLU A 39 4.08 -11.00 2.03
C GLU A 39 5.48 -10.66 1.49
N SER A 40 6.47 -10.55 2.39
CA SER A 40 7.86 -10.33 1.97
C SER A 40 8.48 -11.58 1.32
N ARG A 41 9.40 -11.36 0.37
CA ARG A 41 10.22 -12.38 -0.29
C ARG A 41 11.70 -12.04 -0.12
N PRO A 42 12.32 -12.30 1.05
CA PRO A 42 13.74 -12.03 1.29
C PRO A 42 14.66 -12.64 0.22
N GLU A 43 14.30 -13.83 -0.27
CA GLU A 43 15.02 -14.58 -1.30
C GLU A 43 14.86 -14.03 -2.72
N GLN A 44 13.99 -13.03 -2.92
CA GLN A 44 13.72 -12.40 -4.22
C GLN A 44 13.99 -10.89 -4.13
N GLU A 45 15.23 -10.54 -3.78
CA GLU A 45 15.68 -9.15 -3.64
C GLU A 45 14.88 -8.34 -2.60
N GLY A 46 14.25 -9.02 -1.64
CA GLY A 46 13.47 -8.39 -0.58
C GLY A 46 12.14 -7.80 -1.06
N ARG A 47 11.66 -8.14 -2.26
CA ARG A 47 10.37 -7.63 -2.76
C ARG A 47 9.20 -8.10 -1.91
N ASN A 48 8.13 -7.33 -1.93
CA ASN A 48 6.84 -7.69 -1.38
C ASN A 48 5.90 -8.15 -2.50
N THR A 49 5.07 -9.16 -2.21
CA THR A 49 4.09 -9.70 -3.16
C THR A 49 2.72 -9.79 -2.53
N ILE A 50 1.67 -9.63 -3.33
CA ILE A 50 0.29 -9.92 -2.91
C ILE A 50 0.06 -11.42 -3.04
N MET A 51 -0.34 -12.02 -1.93
CA MET A 51 -0.82 -13.38 -1.86
C MET A 51 -2.33 -13.37 -1.71
N MET A 52 -2.97 -14.46 -2.13
CA MET A 52 -4.40 -14.67 -2.01
C MET A 52 -4.71 -16.09 -1.56
N TRP A 53 -5.77 -16.22 -0.78
CA TRP A 53 -6.35 -17.48 -0.37
C TRP A 53 -7.88 -17.43 -0.45
N ASN A 54 -8.47 -18.56 -0.85
CA ASN A 54 -9.92 -18.80 -0.83
C ASN A 54 -10.22 -20.05 -0.02
N PRO A 55 -11.40 -20.16 0.62
CA PRO A 55 -11.84 -21.39 1.29
C PRO A 55 -11.74 -22.61 0.37
N GLY A 56 -11.01 -23.64 0.84
CA GLY A 56 -10.77 -24.87 0.08
C GLY A 56 -9.76 -24.75 -1.07
N GLY A 57 -9.16 -23.57 -1.28
CA GLY A 57 -8.11 -23.33 -2.26
C GLY A 57 -6.71 -23.37 -1.66
N GLU A 58 -5.72 -23.38 -2.56
CA GLU A 58 -4.30 -23.20 -2.21
C GLU A 58 -3.93 -21.73 -2.11
N PHE A 59 -2.84 -21.43 -1.41
CA PHE A 59 -2.23 -20.11 -1.41
C PHE A 59 -1.67 -19.77 -2.79
N ARG A 60 -2.07 -18.63 -3.35
CA ARG A 60 -1.65 -18.20 -4.67
C ARG A 60 -0.96 -16.84 -4.60
N GLU A 61 0.18 -16.74 -5.27
CA GLU A 61 0.82 -15.45 -5.52
C GLU A 61 0.11 -14.72 -6.67
N VAL A 62 -0.27 -13.46 -6.43
CA VAL A 62 -1.05 -12.64 -7.36
C VAL A 62 -0.15 -11.72 -8.18
N THR A 63 0.87 -11.13 -7.57
CA THR A 63 1.80 -10.20 -8.24
C THR A 63 3.07 -10.93 -8.69
N PRO A 64 3.35 -11.05 -10.00
CA PRO A 64 4.54 -11.73 -10.49
C PRO A 64 5.81 -10.88 -10.28
N PRO A 65 7.02 -11.48 -10.21
CA PRO A 65 8.25 -10.74 -10.40
C PRO A 65 8.26 -9.99 -11.74
N PRO A 66 8.91 -8.80 -11.83
CA PRO A 66 9.71 -8.14 -10.79
C PRO A 66 8.91 -7.18 -9.89
N PHE A 67 7.58 -7.23 -9.87
CA PHE A 67 6.77 -6.29 -9.10
C PHE A 67 7.05 -6.39 -7.60
N ASN A 68 7.21 -5.23 -6.97
CA ASN A 68 7.46 -5.07 -5.55
C ASN A 68 6.34 -4.21 -4.94
N VAL A 69 5.44 -4.84 -4.20
CA VAL A 69 4.23 -4.20 -3.67
C VAL A 69 4.57 -3.38 -2.42
N ARG A 70 4.82 -2.09 -2.62
CA ARG A 70 5.22 -1.18 -1.54
C ARG A 70 4.97 0.26 -1.96
N SER A 71 4.40 1.03 -1.04
CA SER A 71 4.37 2.48 -1.13
C SER A 71 5.54 3.10 -0.36
N ARG A 72 5.94 4.30 -0.77
CA ARG A 72 6.91 5.16 -0.08
C ARG A 72 6.32 6.47 0.43
N ALA A 73 5.00 6.64 0.37
CA ALA A 73 4.37 7.83 0.93
C ALA A 73 4.74 7.97 2.42
N HIS A 74 4.97 9.21 2.85
CA HIS A 74 5.49 9.57 4.16
C HIS A 74 6.82 8.88 4.52
N GLU A 75 7.58 8.40 3.52
CA GLU A 75 8.82 7.59 3.64
C GLU A 75 8.69 6.23 4.34
N TYR A 76 7.63 6.02 5.12
CA TYR A 76 7.34 4.76 5.80
C TYR A 76 6.54 3.79 4.93
N GLY A 77 5.68 4.31 4.05
CA GLY A 77 4.73 3.53 3.26
C GLY A 77 3.52 3.05 4.05
N GLY A 78 2.63 2.34 3.36
CA GLY A 78 1.36 1.84 3.91
C GLY A 78 0.28 1.81 2.84
N GLY A 79 -0.79 1.04 3.08
CA GLY A 79 -1.98 0.99 2.20
C GLY A 79 -1.64 0.78 0.72
N ALA A 80 -0.69 -0.12 0.45
CA ALA A 80 -0.12 -0.31 -0.88
C ALA A 80 -1.00 -1.20 -1.77
N MET A 81 -2.12 -1.72 -1.24
CA MET A 81 -3.03 -2.62 -1.93
C MET A 81 -4.50 -2.21 -1.68
N ALA A 82 -5.34 -2.35 -2.70
CA ALA A 82 -6.79 -2.40 -2.57
C ALA A 82 -7.35 -3.53 -3.44
N VAL A 83 -8.45 -4.18 -3.01
CA VAL A 83 -9.06 -5.30 -3.73
C VAL A 83 -10.58 -5.14 -3.80
N TYR A 84 -11.17 -5.46 -4.95
CA TYR A 84 -12.63 -5.50 -5.10
C TYR A 84 -13.06 -6.30 -6.33
N GLY A 85 -14.02 -7.22 -6.17
CA GLY A 85 -14.53 -8.05 -7.25
C GLY A 85 -13.44 -8.82 -7.99
N GLY A 86 -12.45 -9.31 -7.27
CA GLY A 86 -11.26 -10.01 -7.76
C GLY A 86 -10.24 -9.13 -8.49
N ARG A 87 -10.48 -7.82 -8.60
CA ARG A 87 -9.54 -6.85 -9.16
C ARG A 87 -8.59 -6.41 -8.05
N VAL A 88 -7.29 -6.42 -8.35
CA VAL A 88 -6.26 -5.99 -7.40
C VAL A 88 -5.64 -4.70 -7.90
N PHE A 89 -5.53 -3.71 -7.02
CA PHE A 89 -4.84 -2.45 -7.24
C PHE A 89 -3.66 -2.39 -6.29
N PHE A 90 -2.50 -1.97 -6.76
CA PHE A 90 -1.31 -1.93 -5.91
C PHE A 90 -0.29 -0.87 -6.34
N VAL A 91 0.53 -0.40 -5.41
CA VAL A 91 1.67 0.47 -5.71
C VAL A 91 2.92 -0.36 -5.95
N ASN A 92 3.57 -0.15 -7.10
CA ASN A 92 4.84 -0.77 -7.42
C ASN A 92 6.02 0.11 -6.95
N ASP A 93 6.92 -0.43 -6.14
CA ASP A 93 8.03 0.33 -5.54
C ASP A 93 8.99 0.90 -6.60
N ALA A 94 9.22 0.15 -7.69
CA ALA A 94 10.27 0.45 -8.65
C ALA A 94 10.01 1.75 -9.44
N ASP A 95 8.75 2.05 -9.73
CA ASP A 95 8.34 3.23 -10.50
C ASP A 95 7.33 4.13 -9.76
N ARG A 96 6.92 3.72 -8.55
CA ARG A 96 5.94 4.40 -7.68
C ARG A 96 4.55 4.52 -8.30
N GLN A 97 4.22 3.72 -9.31
CA GLN A 97 2.93 3.81 -9.99
C GLN A 97 1.89 2.87 -9.40
N ILE A 98 0.62 3.24 -9.55
CA ILE A 98 -0.50 2.35 -9.25
C ILE A 98 -0.70 1.42 -10.43
N TYR A 99 -0.73 0.12 -10.15
CA TYR A 99 -1.04 -0.95 -11.09
C TYR A 99 -2.38 -1.58 -10.77
N HIS A 100 -2.99 -2.15 -11.80
CA HIS A 100 -4.22 -2.94 -11.72
C HIS A 100 -4.01 -4.31 -12.34
N ILE A 101 -4.44 -5.35 -11.63
CA ILE A 101 -4.51 -6.73 -12.11
C ILE A 101 -6.00 -7.10 -12.21
N PRO A 102 -6.56 -7.25 -13.42
CA PRO A 102 -7.90 -7.79 -13.57
C PRO A 102 -7.92 -9.29 -13.21
N PRO A 103 -9.10 -9.85 -12.89
CA PRO A 103 -9.23 -11.28 -12.59
C PRO A 103 -8.62 -12.15 -13.69
N GLY A 104 -7.56 -12.89 -13.36
CA GLY A 104 -6.87 -13.78 -14.30
C GLY A 104 -6.02 -13.08 -15.38
N GLY A 105 -5.83 -11.77 -15.28
CA GLY A 105 -4.97 -11.02 -16.21
C GLY A 105 -3.61 -10.66 -15.63
N SER A 106 -2.88 -9.81 -16.37
CA SER A 106 -1.56 -9.30 -16.00
C SER A 106 -1.63 -7.87 -15.44
N PRO A 107 -0.61 -7.43 -14.67
CA PRO A 107 -0.51 -6.06 -14.19
C PRO A 107 -0.51 -5.01 -15.31
N GLN A 108 -1.26 -3.93 -15.12
CA GLN A 108 -1.37 -2.78 -16.03
C GLN A 108 -1.23 -1.49 -15.22
N ALA A 109 -0.31 -0.60 -15.61
CA ALA A 109 -0.17 0.70 -14.95
C ALA A 109 -1.42 1.58 -15.18
N LEU A 110 -1.90 2.23 -14.12
CA LEU A 110 -3.01 3.18 -14.13
C LEU A 110 -2.55 4.64 -14.00
N THR A 111 -1.33 4.87 -13.49
CA THR A 111 -0.73 6.20 -13.35
C THR A 111 0.60 6.25 -14.11
N SER A 112 1.06 7.47 -14.40
CA SER A 112 2.34 7.70 -15.11
C SER A 112 3.15 8.89 -14.59
N GLU A 113 2.72 9.56 -13.53
CA GLU A 113 3.36 10.77 -12.99
C GLU A 113 4.63 10.40 -12.19
N SER A 114 5.80 10.93 -12.60
CA SER A 114 7.08 10.55 -12.02
C SER A 114 7.42 11.28 -10.72
N ASP A 115 6.75 12.39 -10.44
CA ASP A 115 6.89 13.27 -9.28
C ASP A 115 5.80 13.02 -8.23
N THR A 116 5.28 11.79 -8.17
CA THR A 116 4.22 11.42 -7.24
C THR A 116 4.52 10.12 -6.49
N ALA A 117 3.91 9.98 -5.31
CA ALA A 117 3.78 8.72 -4.60
C ALA A 117 2.33 8.56 -4.12
N TYR A 118 1.90 7.31 -3.95
CA TYR A 118 0.52 6.96 -3.64
C TYR A 118 0.45 6.00 -2.45
N ALA A 119 -0.56 6.12 -1.60
CA ALA A 119 -0.80 5.22 -0.47
C ALA A 119 -2.28 5.19 -0.07
N ASP A 120 -2.62 4.35 0.91
CA ASP A 120 -3.92 4.33 1.59
C ASP A 120 -5.12 4.33 0.62
N MET A 121 -5.05 3.47 -0.40
CA MET A 121 -6.07 3.40 -1.44
C MET A 121 -7.33 2.68 -0.94
N ILE A 122 -8.48 3.29 -1.16
CA ILE A 122 -9.79 2.66 -1.04
C ILE A 122 -10.54 2.75 -2.38
N LEU A 123 -11.53 1.87 -2.57
CA LEU A 123 -12.37 1.88 -3.76
C LEU A 123 -13.72 2.57 -3.50
N ASP A 124 -14.18 3.34 -4.48
CA ASP A 124 -15.58 3.77 -4.64
C ASP A 124 -16.17 3.03 -5.85
N PRO A 125 -16.80 1.84 -5.64
CA PRO A 125 -17.33 1.04 -6.74
C PRO A 125 -18.48 1.73 -7.48
N ALA A 126 -19.30 2.52 -6.79
CA ALA A 126 -20.46 3.17 -7.40
C ALA A 126 -20.02 4.18 -8.47
N ARG A 127 -18.96 4.94 -8.18
CA ARG A 127 -18.39 5.93 -9.11
C ARG A 127 -17.25 5.39 -9.96
N GLN A 128 -16.80 4.15 -9.71
CA GLN A 128 -15.71 3.48 -10.41
C GLN A 128 -14.41 4.31 -10.35
N ARG A 129 -13.95 4.57 -9.14
CA ARG A 129 -12.74 5.34 -8.86
C ARG A 129 -12.02 4.82 -7.62
N LEU A 130 -10.72 5.05 -7.53
CA LEU A 130 -9.98 4.95 -6.27
C LEU A 130 -10.00 6.32 -5.57
N ILE A 131 -10.02 6.30 -4.25
CA ILE A 131 -9.72 7.44 -3.38
C ILE A 131 -8.47 7.05 -2.61
N LEU A 132 -7.48 7.93 -2.56
CA LEU A 132 -6.15 7.58 -2.06
C LEU A 132 -5.41 8.81 -1.52
N VAL A 133 -4.32 8.57 -0.80
CA VAL A 133 -3.35 9.59 -0.40
C VAL A 133 -2.32 9.73 -1.53
N GLN A 134 -2.06 10.97 -1.96
CA GLN A 134 -1.07 11.30 -2.98
C GLN A 134 -0.08 12.33 -2.44
N GLU A 135 1.20 11.99 -2.47
CA GLU A 135 2.28 12.97 -2.31
C GLU A 135 2.69 13.48 -3.68
N HIS A 136 2.78 14.81 -3.82
CA HIS A 136 3.35 15.46 -4.98
C HIS A 136 4.70 16.08 -4.59
N TYR A 137 5.77 15.62 -5.22
CA TYR A 137 7.12 16.14 -5.05
C TYR A 137 7.32 17.32 -6.00
N PHE A 138 8.17 18.27 -5.60
CA PHE A 138 8.54 19.39 -6.47
C PHE A 138 10.02 19.29 -6.84
N ASP A 139 10.86 19.63 -5.89
CA ASP A 139 12.30 19.57 -5.91
C ASP A 139 12.76 19.22 -4.48
N ASP A 140 14.02 18.83 -4.32
CA ASP A 140 14.57 18.43 -3.02
C ASP A 140 14.63 19.59 -1.98
N SER A 141 14.19 20.80 -2.35
CA SER A 141 14.21 21.98 -1.48
C SER A 141 12.93 22.20 -0.68
N ARG A 142 11.86 21.46 -1.00
CA ARG A 142 10.55 21.60 -0.35
C ARG A 142 10.00 20.25 0.10
N PRO A 143 9.30 20.19 1.24
CA PRO A 143 8.57 18.98 1.60
C PRO A 143 7.53 18.66 0.51
N PRO A 144 7.21 17.37 0.28
CA PRO A 144 6.13 16.99 -0.60
C PRO A 144 4.81 17.58 -0.12
N ARG A 145 3.92 17.88 -1.06
CA ARG A 145 2.55 18.26 -0.73
C ARG A 145 1.70 17.00 -0.68
N ASP A 146 1.09 16.76 0.46
CA ASP A 146 0.13 15.67 0.65
C ASP A 146 -1.30 16.12 0.30
N MET A 147 -2.12 15.18 -0.16
CA MET A 147 -3.53 15.40 -0.47
C MET A 147 -4.30 14.08 -0.53
N LEU A 148 -5.62 14.16 -0.31
CA LEU A 148 -6.51 13.13 -0.83
C LEU A 148 -6.73 13.36 -2.32
N ALA A 149 -6.64 12.30 -3.11
CA ALA A 149 -6.80 12.33 -4.55
C ALA A 149 -7.74 11.21 -5.04
N VAL A 150 -8.18 11.35 -6.28
CA VAL A 150 -9.09 10.44 -6.95
C VAL A 150 -8.47 9.95 -8.26
N LEU A 151 -8.44 8.63 -8.45
CA LEU A 151 -8.07 8.01 -9.73
C LEU A 151 -9.32 7.40 -10.38
N SER A 152 -9.73 7.91 -11.53
CA SER A 152 -10.86 7.36 -12.29
C SER A 152 -10.51 6.00 -12.93
N LEU A 153 -11.40 5.02 -12.81
CA LEU A 153 -11.26 3.71 -13.45
C LEU A 153 -12.04 3.59 -14.76
N ARG A 154 -12.79 4.63 -15.16
CA ARG A 154 -13.60 4.66 -16.41
C ARG A 154 -12.90 5.37 -17.57
N GLY A 155 -11.82 6.11 -17.31
CA GLY A 155 -11.18 7.03 -18.25
C GLY A 155 -9.81 6.56 -18.74
N ARG A 156 -9.09 7.46 -19.42
CA ARG A 156 -7.69 7.20 -19.76
C ARG A 156 -6.86 7.24 -18.46
N PRO A 157 -6.05 6.20 -18.20
CA PRO A 157 -5.10 6.21 -17.09
C PRO A 157 -4.10 7.36 -17.27
N GLY A 158 -3.56 7.87 -16.18
CA GLY A 158 -2.44 8.82 -16.27
C GLY A 158 -2.20 9.69 -15.05
N TYR A 159 -3.25 10.19 -14.40
CA TYR A 159 -3.13 11.15 -13.29
C TYR A 159 -4.28 11.04 -12.29
N CYS A 160 -4.04 11.49 -11.06
CA CYS A 160 -5.06 11.62 -10.03
C CYS A 160 -5.58 13.07 -9.96
N GLU A 161 -6.88 13.22 -9.70
CA GLU A 161 -7.50 14.52 -9.44
C GLU A 161 -7.47 14.83 -7.94
N PRO A 162 -7.01 16.02 -7.51
CA PRO A 162 -7.07 16.40 -6.09
C PRO A 162 -8.52 16.44 -5.58
N LEU A 163 -8.76 15.82 -4.43
CA LEU A 163 -10.06 15.78 -3.75
C LEU A 163 -10.08 16.71 -2.53
N VAL A 164 -9.06 16.61 -1.66
CA VAL A 164 -8.91 17.46 -0.47
C VAL A 164 -7.44 17.80 -0.31
N SER A 165 -7.13 19.07 -0.03
CA SER A 165 -5.76 19.53 0.23
C SER A 165 -5.76 20.77 1.13
N GLY A 166 -4.62 21.10 1.71
CA GLY A 166 -4.43 22.29 2.55
C GLY A 166 -3.79 22.00 3.90
N ASN A 167 -3.87 20.76 4.38
CA ASN A 167 -3.10 20.26 5.51
C ASN A 167 -1.77 19.65 5.03
N ASP A 168 -0.81 19.54 5.93
CA ASP A 168 0.50 18.96 5.66
C ASP A 168 0.43 17.44 5.42
N PHE A 169 -0.52 16.75 6.08
CA PHE A 169 -0.65 15.30 6.01
C PHE A 169 -2.11 14.81 5.96
N TYR A 170 -2.33 13.73 5.22
CA TYR A 170 -3.60 13.02 5.07
C TYR A 170 -3.41 11.51 5.24
N ALA A 171 -4.37 10.82 5.85
CA ALA A 171 -4.33 9.37 5.98
C ALA A 171 -5.73 8.74 6.11
N SER A 172 -5.78 7.42 5.91
CA SER A 172 -6.92 6.57 6.28
C SER A 172 -8.27 7.07 5.74
N PRO A 173 -8.41 7.35 4.42
CA PRO A 173 -9.72 7.63 3.86
C PRO A 173 -10.63 6.42 4.06
N ALA A 174 -11.89 6.67 4.41
CA ALA A 174 -12.90 5.63 4.54
C ALA A 174 -14.25 6.13 4.00
N LEU A 175 -14.78 5.37 3.04
CA LEU A 175 -16.05 5.66 2.38
C LEU A 175 -17.20 4.95 3.10
N SER A 176 -18.31 5.66 3.32
CA SER A 176 -19.54 5.06 3.84
C SER A 176 -20.06 3.97 2.90
N ARG A 177 -20.80 3.00 3.45
CA ARG A 177 -21.34 1.87 2.66
C ARG A 177 -22.21 2.30 1.48
N ASP A 178 -22.94 3.40 1.62
CA ASP A 178 -23.77 3.98 0.57
C ASP A 178 -23.02 4.96 -0.35
N GLY A 179 -21.72 5.20 -0.08
CA GLY A 179 -20.87 6.08 -0.88
C GLY A 179 -21.24 7.56 -0.80
N ARG A 180 -21.98 7.98 0.22
CA ARG A 180 -22.46 9.36 0.42
C ARG A 180 -21.64 10.17 1.41
N GLN A 181 -20.77 9.54 2.18
CA GLN A 181 -19.88 10.23 3.10
C GLN A 181 -18.47 9.66 2.98
N LEU A 182 -17.49 10.54 3.03
CA LEU A 182 -16.08 10.20 3.13
C LEU A 182 -15.54 10.80 4.43
N CYS A 183 -14.83 9.99 5.22
CA CYS A 183 -14.03 10.49 6.32
C CYS A 183 -12.54 10.22 6.10
N TRP A 184 -11.69 11.00 6.75
CA TRP A 184 -10.24 10.86 6.70
C TRP A 184 -9.60 11.49 7.93
N LEU A 185 -8.34 11.16 8.17
CA LEU A 185 -7.51 11.83 9.17
C LEU A 185 -6.62 12.88 8.49
N SER A 186 -6.43 14.02 9.16
CA SER A 186 -5.37 14.97 8.82
C SER A 186 -4.67 15.48 10.07
N TRP A 187 -3.45 15.99 9.88
CA TRP A 187 -2.69 16.72 10.89
C TRP A 187 -1.70 17.65 10.20
N ASP A 188 -1.17 18.60 10.97
CA ASP A 188 -0.26 19.63 10.50
C ASP A 188 0.97 19.72 11.41
N HIS A 189 2.05 20.25 10.85
CA HIS A 189 3.20 20.60 11.66
C HIS A 189 2.83 21.65 12.73
N PRO A 190 3.44 21.55 13.94
CA PRO A 190 4.51 20.63 14.33
C PRO A 190 4.02 19.29 14.93
N ALA A 191 2.74 18.94 14.83
CA ALA A 191 2.22 17.71 15.41
C ALA A 191 2.66 16.47 14.61
N MET A 192 2.98 15.40 15.31
CA MET A 192 2.96 14.03 14.77
C MET A 192 1.56 13.43 14.96
N PRO A 193 1.15 12.38 14.21
CA PRO A 193 -0.21 11.85 14.29
C PRO A 193 -0.57 11.28 15.67
N TRP A 194 0.41 10.91 16.50
CA TRP A 194 0.19 10.49 17.89
C TRP A 194 0.11 11.66 18.89
N ASN A 195 0.43 12.88 18.49
CA ASN A 195 0.25 14.08 19.32
C ASN A 195 -1.14 14.68 19.15
N GLY A 196 -1.65 14.73 17.93
CA GLY A 196 -2.98 15.22 17.62
C GLY A 196 -3.31 15.03 16.14
N THR A 197 -4.54 14.61 15.88
CA THR A 197 -5.12 14.43 14.53
C THR A 197 -6.55 14.93 14.55
N GLU A 198 -7.03 15.40 13.41
CA GLU A 198 -8.42 15.75 13.19
C GLU A 198 -9.08 14.67 12.34
N LEU A 199 -10.25 14.22 12.77
CA LEU A 199 -11.14 13.40 11.93
C LEU A 199 -12.08 14.33 11.17
N TRP A 200 -11.96 14.31 9.85
CA TRP A 200 -12.83 15.06 8.95
C TRP A 200 -13.90 14.14 8.38
N VAL A 201 -15.06 14.71 8.10
CA VAL A 201 -16.18 14.04 7.43
C VAL A 201 -16.78 15.00 6.41
N ALA A 202 -16.99 14.53 5.18
CA ALA A 202 -17.64 15.27 4.10
C ALA A 202 -18.70 14.42 3.39
N GLU A 203 -19.62 15.09 2.71
CA GLU A 203 -20.71 14.50 1.89
C GLU A 203 -20.40 14.57 0.39
#